data_AF-A0A9Y2JV61-F1
#
_entry.id   AF-A0A9Y2JV61-F1
#
_cell.length_a   1.000
_cell.length_b   1.000
_cell.length_c   1.000
_cell.angle_alpha   90.00
_cell.angle_beta   90.00
_cell.angle_gamma   90.00
#
_symmetry.space_group_name_H-M   'P 1'
#
loop_
_entity.id
_entity.type
_entity.pdbx_description
1 polymer ?
#
loop_
_entity_poly.entity_id
_entity_poly.type
_entity_poly.pdbx_seq_one_letter_code
_entity_poly.pdbx_strand_id
1 'polypeptide(L)'
;MPEEFSLGLAEVDTAVRRTGLPANWHPFEIRSPGRTLTENERIAAASWESMRARGLAGPDKLDIEVEQTLRAWTQPDVLIVVRAAEEGRQVFYRAAVGHGLGVFSELAGEEILFAQTRPDRLVDLVVGMLPAYRPVPLAELTFIEPGTRRDADAATEFSSWPLHRYGTFELSVRVSGTLRPAGTVTFVDNAGGRFLMFSEALPGGETRVTFTPSDGSHLRTWLHERGRNH
;
A
#
# COMPACT_ATOMS: atom_id res chain seq x y z
N MET A 1 -5.26 -7.19 -22.60
CA MET A 1 -4.38 -8.25 -22.06
C MET A 1 -3.11 -7.51 -21.65
N PRO A 2 -2.73 -7.43 -20.36
CA PRO A 2 -3.46 -8.03 -19.25
C PRO A 2 -3.88 -7.05 -18.15
N GLU A 3 -5.05 -7.39 -17.59
CA GLU A 3 -5.51 -6.92 -16.29
C GLU A 3 -4.45 -7.16 -15.20
N GLU A 4 -3.50 -8.09 -15.41
CA GLU A 4 -2.37 -8.35 -14.51
C GLU A 4 -1.04 -8.58 -15.26
N PHE A 5 0.04 -7.89 -14.87
CA PHE A 5 1.39 -8.11 -15.43
C PHE A 5 2.46 -7.95 -14.36
N SER A 6 3.67 -8.44 -14.63
CA SER A 6 4.83 -8.23 -13.77
C SER A 6 5.92 -7.43 -14.47
N LEU A 7 6.64 -6.61 -13.70
CA LEU A 7 7.86 -5.95 -14.13
C LEU A 7 8.95 -6.16 -13.08
N GLY A 8 10.15 -6.53 -13.51
CA GLY A 8 11.33 -6.47 -12.67
C GLY A 8 11.66 -5.03 -12.26
N LEU A 9 12.37 -4.85 -11.15
CA LEU A 9 12.69 -3.51 -10.63
C LEU A 9 13.38 -2.62 -11.68
N ALA A 10 14.34 -3.16 -12.42
CA ALA A 10 15.03 -2.44 -13.50
C ALA A 10 14.12 -2.12 -14.70
N GLU A 11 13.09 -2.93 -14.93
CA GLU A 11 12.10 -2.69 -15.98
C GLU A 11 11.15 -1.55 -15.59
N VAL A 12 10.71 -1.49 -14.34
CA VAL A 12 9.92 -0.37 -13.81
C VAL A 12 10.71 0.94 -13.92
N ASP A 13 11.96 0.97 -13.46
CA ASP A 13 12.83 2.15 -13.59
C ASP A 13 12.97 2.58 -15.07
N THR A 14 13.26 1.62 -15.95
CA THR A 14 13.39 1.88 -17.40
C THR A 14 12.10 2.42 -18.01
N ALA A 15 10.96 1.81 -17.69
CA ALA A 15 9.64 2.18 -18.23
C ALA A 15 9.22 3.58 -17.77
N VAL A 16 9.38 3.89 -16.47
CA VAL A 16 9.06 5.20 -15.89
C VAL A 16 9.97 6.29 -16.47
N ARG A 17 11.28 6.04 -16.57
CA ARG A 17 12.22 7.02 -17.16
C ARG A 17 11.92 7.29 -18.63
N ARG A 18 11.67 6.25 -19.45
CA ARG A 18 11.41 6.42 -20.89
C ARG A 18 10.10 7.14 -21.19
N THR A 19 9.08 6.95 -20.36
CA THR A 19 7.78 7.63 -20.51
C THR A 19 7.74 9.03 -19.89
N GLY A 20 8.80 9.43 -19.17
CA GLY A 20 8.83 10.69 -18.44
C GLY A 20 7.87 10.73 -17.25
N LEU A 21 7.42 9.57 -16.77
CA LEU A 21 6.62 9.46 -15.55
C LEU A 21 7.50 9.76 -14.31
N PRO A 22 6.92 10.28 -13.22
CA PRO A 22 7.67 10.53 -12.00
C PRO A 22 8.01 9.21 -11.28
N ALA A 23 9.18 9.13 -10.68
CA ALA A 23 9.66 7.98 -9.89
C ALA A 23 9.00 7.88 -8.48
N ASN A 24 7.67 7.92 -8.44
CA ASN A 24 6.86 7.92 -7.23
C ASN A 24 6.35 6.51 -6.89
N TRP A 25 7.25 5.58 -6.58
CA TRP A 25 6.96 4.14 -6.41
C TRP A 25 7.05 3.62 -4.96
N HIS A 26 7.16 4.50 -3.97
CA HIS A 26 7.14 4.15 -2.55
C HIS A 26 5.92 3.27 -2.19
N PRO A 27 6.06 2.12 -1.51
CA PRO A 27 7.15 1.76 -0.62
C PRO A 27 8.28 0.98 -1.29
N PHE A 28 8.20 0.70 -2.59
CA PHE A 28 9.19 -0.15 -3.25
C PHE A 28 10.52 0.58 -3.41
N GLU A 29 11.61 -0.10 -3.04
CA GLU A 29 12.97 0.38 -3.23
C GLU A 29 13.50 0.00 -4.62
N ILE A 30 13.12 0.77 -5.62
CA ILE A 30 13.65 0.62 -6.97
C ILE A 30 14.91 1.46 -7.09
N ARG A 31 16.06 0.81 -7.01
CA ARG A 31 17.37 1.46 -7.14
C ARG A 31 17.78 1.49 -8.60
N SER A 32 18.48 2.56 -9.00
CA SER A 32 19.12 2.61 -10.31
C SER A 32 20.16 1.47 -10.40
N PRO A 33 20.09 0.60 -11.41
CA PRO A 33 20.75 -0.70 -11.36
C PRO A 33 22.24 -0.67 -11.73
N GLY A 34 22.74 0.39 -12.38
CA GLY A 34 24.14 0.51 -12.84
C GLY A 34 24.99 1.44 -11.98
N ARG A 35 26.28 1.07 -11.80
CA ARG A 35 27.27 1.89 -11.08
C ARG A 35 27.87 2.98 -11.98
N THR A 36 27.73 2.81 -13.30
CA THR A 36 28.18 3.74 -14.34
C THR A 36 27.06 4.06 -15.33
N LEU A 37 27.23 5.12 -16.13
CA LEU A 37 26.27 5.48 -17.19
C LEU A 37 26.12 4.36 -18.23
N THR A 38 27.23 3.80 -18.70
CA THR A 38 27.23 2.72 -19.70
C THR A 38 26.55 1.44 -19.20
N GLU A 39 26.76 1.07 -17.93
CA GLU A 39 26.06 -0.07 -17.34
C GLU A 39 24.56 0.20 -17.24
N ASN A 40 24.15 1.41 -16.85
CA ASN A 40 22.75 1.81 -16.80
C ASN A 40 22.07 1.74 -18.17
N GLU A 41 22.76 2.17 -19.24
CA GLU A 41 22.25 2.07 -20.62
C GLU A 41 22.10 0.62 -21.07
N ARG A 42 23.09 -0.24 -20.78
CA ARG A 42 23.03 -1.66 -21.10
C ARG A 42 21.88 -2.36 -20.38
N ILE A 43 21.70 -2.07 -19.09
CA ILE A 43 20.61 -2.65 -18.29
C ILE A 43 19.27 -2.14 -18.81
N ALA A 44 19.12 -0.85 -19.10
CA ALA A 44 17.89 -0.30 -19.65
C ALA A 44 17.54 -0.90 -21.02
N ALA A 45 18.53 -1.13 -21.89
CA ALA A 45 18.31 -1.79 -23.18
C ALA A 45 17.84 -3.24 -23.01
N ALA A 46 18.48 -4.01 -22.10
CA ALA A 46 18.08 -5.38 -21.81
C ALA A 46 16.68 -5.46 -21.19
N SER A 47 16.36 -4.58 -20.23
CA SER A 47 15.03 -4.46 -19.64
C SER A 47 13.96 -4.14 -20.67
N TRP A 48 14.25 -3.23 -21.61
CA TRP A 48 13.30 -2.90 -22.68
C TRP A 48 13.05 -4.08 -23.61
N GLU A 49 14.11 -4.80 -24.01
CA GLU A 49 13.98 -5.98 -24.87
C GLU A 49 13.23 -7.11 -24.16
N SER A 50 13.44 -7.30 -22.85
CA SER A 50 12.67 -8.24 -22.02
C SER A 50 11.17 -7.90 -21.99
N MET A 51 10.81 -6.63 -21.80
CA MET A 51 9.42 -6.19 -21.88
C MET A 51 8.82 -6.39 -23.27
N ARG A 52 9.60 -6.13 -24.34
CA ARG A 52 9.18 -6.36 -25.73
C ARG A 52 8.92 -7.82 -26.03
N ALA A 53 9.80 -8.71 -25.59
CA ALA A 53 9.64 -10.16 -25.76
C ALA A 53 8.36 -10.68 -25.08
N ARG A 54 7.89 -10.00 -24.02
CA ARG A 54 6.65 -10.31 -23.30
C ARG A 54 5.42 -9.52 -23.78
N GLY A 55 5.56 -8.68 -24.81
CA GLY A 55 4.47 -7.85 -25.35
C GLY A 55 4.06 -6.68 -24.46
N LEU A 56 4.84 -6.35 -23.43
CA LEU A 56 4.59 -5.20 -22.53
C LEU A 56 5.13 -3.88 -23.10
N ALA A 57 5.91 -3.97 -24.18
CA ALA A 57 6.44 -2.84 -24.92
C ALA A 57 6.54 -3.16 -26.41
N GLY A 58 6.40 -2.14 -27.25
CA GLY A 58 6.82 -2.13 -28.64
C GLY A 58 8.26 -1.64 -28.81
N PRO A 59 8.68 -1.34 -30.05
CA PRO A 59 10.03 -0.83 -30.33
C PRO A 59 10.36 0.42 -29.51
N ASP A 60 9.44 1.40 -29.46
CA ASP A 60 9.71 2.72 -28.91
C ASP A 60 8.77 3.13 -27.76
N LYS A 61 7.67 2.41 -27.56
CA LYS A 61 6.62 2.75 -26.59
C LYS A 61 6.23 1.54 -25.76
N LEU A 62 5.73 1.78 -24.55
CA LEU A 62 5.05 0.73 -23.78
C LEU A 62 3.76 0.32 -24.48
N ASP A 63 3.27 -0.88 -24.15
CA ASP A 63 1.88 -1.21 -24.39
C ASP A 63 0.96 -0.19 -23.68
N ILE A 64 -0.19 0.09 -24.27
CA ILE A 64 -1.11 1.12 -23.78
C ILE A 64 -1.65 0.80 -22.37
N GLU A 65 -1.95 -0.47 -22.08
CA GLU A 65 -2.46 -0.89 -20.77
C GLU A 65 -1.34 -0.76 -19.71
N VAL A 66 -0.10 -1.09 -20.07
CA VAL A 66 1.08 -0.95 -19.20
C VAL A 66 1.37 0.53 -18.89
N GLU A 67 1.38 1.40 -19.90
CA GLU A 67 1.60 2.84 -19.70
C GLU A 67 0.51 3.46 -18.82
N GLN A 68 -0.77 3.13 -19.07
CA GLN A 68 -1.89 3.61 -18.27
C GLN A 68 -1.77 3.15 -16.81
N THR A 69 -1.37 1.90 -16.58
CA THR A 69 -1.12 1.36 -15.24
C THR A 69 -0.01 2.12 -14.53
N LEU A 70 1.15 2.30 -15.17
CA LEU A 70 2.26 3.03 -14.56
C LEU A 70 1.92 4.50 -14.32
N ARG A 71 1.12 5.12 -15.19
CA ARG A 71 0.64 6.49 -15.02
C ARG A 71 -0.27 6.63 -13.79
N ALA A 72 -1.28 5.77 -13.66
CA ALA A 72 -2.15 5.72 -12.47
C ALA A 72 -1.36 5.41 -11.20
N TRP A 73 -0.41 4.49 -11.30
CA TRP A 73 0.42 4.05 -10.18
C TRP A 73 1.42 5.10 -9.71
N THR A 74 2.10 5.84 -10.60
CA THR A 74 3.09 6.88 -10.24
C THR A 74 2.47 8.24 -9.95
N GLN A 75 1.26 8.50 -10.43
CA GLN A 75 0.53 9.75 -10.23
C GLN A 75 -0.84 9.50 -9.59
N PRO A 76 -0.90 8.94 -8.37
CA PRO A 76 -2.17 8.60 -7.75
C PRO A 76 -2.93 9.84 -7.27
N ASP A 77 -4.25 9.80 -7.37
CA ASP A 77 -5.19 10.65 -6.66
C ASP A 77 -5.51 10.08 -5.27
N VAL A 78 -5.54 8.75 -5.16
CA VAL A 78 -5.65 8.00 -3.90
C VAL A 78 -4.52 7.00 -3.84
N LEU A 79 -3.79 6.94 -2.74
CA LEU A 79 -2.70 5.99 -2.52
C LEU A 79 -2.90 5.33 -1.16
N ILE A 80 -2.93 4.00 -1.16
CA ILE A 80 -2.90 3.16 0.03
C ILE A 80 -1.59 2.39 0.00
N VAL A 81 -0.76 2.61 1.02
CA VAL A 81 0.45 1.81 1.25
C VAL A 81 0.18 0.89 2.42
N VAL A 82 0.46 -0.40 2.25
CA VAL A 82 0.40 -1.38 3.33
C VAL A 82 1.81 -1.86 3.61
N ARG A 83 2.19 -1.80 4.89
CA ARG A 83 3.42 -2.40 5.40
C ARG A 83 3.04 -3.42 6.44
N ALA A 84 3.50 -4.65 6.30
CA ALA A 84 3.26 -5.66 7.31
C ALA A 84 4.51 -6.48 7.59
N ALA A 85 4.66 -6.93 8.82
CA ALA A 85 5.56 -8.01 9.18
C ALA A 85 4.74 -9.26 9.48
N GLU A 86 5.11 -10.37 8.86
CA GLU A 86 4.46 -11.67 8.98
C GLU A 86 5.56 -12.74 9.00
N GLU A 87 5.60 -13.63 10.00
CA GLU A 87 6.56 -14.76 10.05
C GLU A 87 8.03 -14.40 9.71
N GLY A 88 8.50 -13.21 10.12
CA GLY A 88 9.87 -12.75 9.86
C GLY A 88 10.12 -12.17 8.46
N ARG A 89 9.11 -12.10 7.59
CA ARG A 89 9.16 -11.38 6.32
C ARG A 89 8.44 -10.02 6.41
N GLN A 90 8.97 -9.03 5.71
CA GLN A 90 8.25 -7.79 5.43
C GLN A 90 7.46 -7.91 4.13
N VAL A 91 6.25 -7.41 4.15
CA VAL A 91 5.34 -7.42 3.01
C VAL A 91 4.92 -5.99 2.71
N PHE A 92 5.06 -5.62 1.44
CA PHE A 92 4.72 -4.30 0.95
C PHE A 92 3.66 -4.41 -0.12
N TYR A 93 2.55 -3.72 0.11
CA TYR A 93 1.51 -3.56 -0.88
C TYR A 93 1.31 -2.09 -1.19
N ARG A 94 0.96 -1.82 -2.44
CA ARG A 94 0.60 -0.50 -2.91
C ARG A 94 -0.66 -0.59 -3.75
N ALA A 95 -1.69 0.14 -3.34
CA ALA A 95 -2.93 0.28 -4.06
C ALA A 95 -3.12 1.76 -4.41
N ALA A 96 -3.38 2.06 -5.68
CA ALA A 96 -3.47 3.41 -6.20
C ALA A 96 -4.75 3.58 -7.03
N VAL A 97 -5.40 4.72 -6.91
CA VAL A 97 -6.32 5.23 -7.95
C VAL A 97 -5.65 6.43 -8.57
N GLY A 98 -5.56 6.47 -9.89
CA GLY A 98 -5.12 7.66 -10.62
C GLY A 98 -5.62 7.61 -12.05
N HIS A 99 -5.93 8.77 -12.64
CA HIS A 99 -6.39 8.85 -14.04
C HIS A 99 -7.59 7.93 -14.35
N GLY A 100 -8.48 7.72 -13.37
CA GLY A 100 -9.67 6.87 -13.52
C GLY A 100 -9.41 5.35 -13.45
N LEU A 101 -8.18 4.91 -13.17
CA LEU A 101 -7.80 3.50 -13.06
C LEU A 101 -7.38 3.16 -11.62
N GLY A 102 -7.87 2.04 -11.11
CA GLY A 102 -7.35 1.42 -9.90
C GLY A 102 -6.20 0.48 -10.25
N VAL A 103 -5.12 0.52 -9.48
CA VAL A 103 -3.95 -0.34 -9.63
C VAL A 103 -3.55 -0.88 -8.27
N PHE A 104 -3.54 -2.20 -8.14
CA PHE A 104 -2.91 -2.89 -7.05
C PHE A 104 -1.51 -3.37 -7.45
N SER A 105 -0.59 -3.39 -6.50
CA SER A 105 0.75 -3.91 -6.72
C SER A 105 1.37 -4.50 -5.46
N GLU A 106 2.12 -5.58 -5.65
CA GLU A 106 2.88 -6.27 -4.60
C GLU A 106 4.28 -6.60 -5.09
N LEU A 107 5.24 -6.60 -4.16
CA LEU A 107 6.59 -7.08 -4.44
C LEU A 107 6.63 -8.60 -4.23
N ALA A 108 6.81 -9.34 -5.32
CA ALA A 108 6.95 -10.80 -5.32
C ALA A 108 8.38 -11.17 -5.77
N GLY A 109 9.26 -11.43 -4.79
CA GLY A 109 10.68 -11.66 -5.08
C GLY A 109 11.36 -10.39 -5.59
N GLU A 110 11.84 -10.41 -6.84
CA GLU A 110 12.49 -9.28 -7.52
C GLU A 110 11.59 -8.59 -8.56
N GLU A 111 10.30 -8.94 -8.59
CA GLU A 111 9.31 -8.36 -9.51
C GLU A 111 8.19 -7.66 -8.75
N ILE A 112 7.65 -6.62 -9.35
CA ILE A 112 6.40 -6.01 -8.92
C ILE A 112 5.29 -6.57 -9.79
N LEU A 113 4.34 -7.24 -9.15
CA LEU A 113 3.09 -7.65 -9.79
C LEU A 113 2.15 -6.46 -9.79
N PHE A 114 1.50 -6.19 -10.91
CA PHE A 114 0.50 -5.15 -11.09
C PHE A 114 -0.82 -5.81 -11.45
N ALA A 115 -1.90 -5.37 -10.81
CA ALA A 115 -3.26 -5.77 -11.13
C ALA A 115 -4.13 -4.52 -11.29
N GLN A 116 -4.77 -4.38 -12.45
CA GLN A 116 -5.74 -3.34 -12.73
C GLN A 116 -7.08 -3.67 -12.09
N THR A 117 -7.78 -2.63 -11.67
CA THR A 117 -9.13 -2.75 -11.12
C THR A 117 -9.93 -1.48 -11.37
N ARG A 118 -11.24 -1.55 -11.18
CA ARG A 118 -12.07 -0.35 -11.16
C ARG A 118 -11.80 0.44 -9.87
N PRO A 119 -11.75 1.78 -9.91
CA PRO A 119 -11.48 2.60 -8.72
C PRO A 119 -12.35 2.27 -7.50
N ASP A 120 -13.63 1.95 -7.72
CA ASP A 120 -14.60 1.62 -6.68
C ASP A 120 -14.37 0.25 -6.02
N ARG A 121 -13.58 -0.63 -6.65
CA ARG A 121 -13.23 -1.97 -6.14
C ARG A 121 -11.91 -1.99 -5.36
N LEU A 122 -11.13 -0.90 -5.38
CA LEU A 122 -9.80 -0.88 -4.78
C LEU A 122 -9.83 -1.16 -3.26
N VAL A 123 -10.79 -0.58 -2.53
CA VAL A 123 -10.93 -0.79 -1.08
C VAL A 123 -11.24 -2.24 -0.76
N ASP A 124 -12.15 -2.87 -1.52
CA ASP A 124 -12.49 -4.28 -1.32
C ASP A 124 -11.30 -5.20 -1.57
N LEU A 125 -10.49 -4.91 -2.60
CA LEU A 125 -9.24 -5.62 -2.84
C LEU A 125 -8.28 -5.49 -1.67
N VAL A 126 -8.00 -4.25 -1.23
CA VAL A 126 -7.07 -3.97 -0.12
C VAL A 126 -7.48 -4.69 1.17
N VAL A 127 -8.77 -4.66 1.51
CA VAL A 127 -9.28 -5.37 2.69
C VAL A 127 -9.25 -6.88 2.49
N GLY A 128 -9.51 -7.37 1.28
CA GLY A 128 -9.46 -8.79 0.93
C GLY A 128 -8.07 -9.43 1.00
N MET A 129 -6.99 -8.64 1.02
CA MET A 129 -5.61 -9.13 1.21
C MET A 129 -5.33 -9.55 2.65
N LEU A 130 -6.14 -9.07 3.59
CA LEU A 130 -6.02 -9.48 4.97
C LEU A 130 -6.55 -10.91 5.10
N PRO A 131 -5.79 -11.84 5.69
CA PRO A 131 -6.30 -13.17 5.99
C PRO A 131 -7.58 -13.08 6.83
N ALA A 132 -8.44 -14.08 6.70
CA ALA A 132 -9.67 -14.15 7.48
C ALA A 132 -9.34 -14.34 8.97
N TYR A 133 -9.50 -13.28 9.74
CA TYR A 133 -9.44 -13.29 11.20
C TYR A 133 -10.77 -12.84 11.77
N ARG A 134 -11.23 -13.54 12.81
CA ARG A 134 -12.30 -13.04 13.68
C ARG A 134 -11.79 -11.83 14.48
N PRO A 135 -12.67 -10.92 14.94
CA PRO A 135 -12.32 -9.93 15.95
C PRO A 135 -11.72 -10.60 17.20
N VAL A 136 -10.70 -9.98 17.79
CA VAL A 136 -10.19 -10.36 19.11
C VAL A 136 -11.35 -10.28 20.14
N PRO A 137 -11.47 -11.22 21.10
CA PRO A 137 -12.62 -11.25 22.02
C PRO A 137 -12.48 -10.25 23.17
N LEU A 138 -12.16 -8.99 22.85
CA LEU A 138 -12.11 -7.87 23.79
C LEU A 138 -13.19 -6.85 23.45
N ALA A 139 -13.50 -5.97 24.40
CA ALA A 139 -14.28 -4.77 24.11
C ALA A 139 -13.42 -3.71 23.42
N GLU A 140 -14.03 -2.84 22.62
CA GLU A 140 -13.34 -1.66 22.11
C GLU A 140 -12.82 -0.80 23.28
N LEU A 141 -11.60 -0.30 23.14
CA LEU A 141 -10.94 0.55 24.12
C LEU A 141 -10.57 1.88 23.46
N THR A 142 -10.97 3.00 24.07
CA THR A 142 -10.59 4.34 23.61
C THR A 142 -10.10 5.18 24.79
N PHE A 143 -8.97 5.85 24.62
CA PHE A 143 -8.43 6.78 25.61
C PHE A 143 -7.62 7.91 24.94
N ILE A 144 -7.23 8.92 25.73
CA ILE A 144 -6.38 10.02 25.29
C ILE A 144 -4.98 9.80 25.86
N GLU A 145 -3.93 9.94 25.04
CA GLU A 145 -2.54 9.80 25.47
C GLU A 145 -1.98 11.08 26.11
N PRO A 146 -1.23 10.95 27.24
CA PRO A 146 -0.99 9.72 27.98
C PRO A 146 -2.23 9.26 28.76
N GLY A 147 -2.57 7.98 28.65
CA GLY A 147 -3.73 7.38 29.33
C GLY A 147 -3.50 7.15 30.82
N THR A 148 -4.54 6.67 31.51
CA THR A 148 -4.42 6.20 32.89
C THR A 148 -3.69 4.84 32.95
N ARG A 149 -3.25 4.42 34.15
CA ARG A 149 -2.72 3.07 34.34
C ARG A 149 -3.71 1.99 33.92
N ARG A 150 -5.01 2.20 34.15
CA ARG A 150 -6.07 1.27 33.75
C ARG A 150 -6.17 1.15 32.22
N ASP A 151 -5.99 2.26 31.51
CA ASP A 151 -6.00 2.25 30.04
C ASP A 151 -4.78 1.49 29.51
N ALA A 152 -3.61 1.67 30.11
CA ALA A 152 -2.40 0.93 29.77
C ALA A 152 -2.53 -0.57 30.05
N ASP A 153 -3.10 -0.95 31.19
CA ASP A 153 -3.36 -2.35 31.55
C ASP A 153 -4.35 -2.99 30.54
N ALA A 154 -5.41 -2.28 30.16
CA ALA A 154 -6.38 -2.74 29.15
C ALA A 154 -5.77 -2.83 27.74
N ALA A 155 -4.93 -1.86 27.34
CA ALA A 155 -4.22 -1.90 26.06
C ALA A 155 -3.20 -3.03 26.00
N THR A 156 -2.58 -3.39 27.14
CA THR A 156 -1.68 -4.54 27.24
C THR A 156 -2.41 -5.85 26.98
N GLU A 157 -3.68 -5.93 27.37
CA GLU A 157 -4.51 -7.10 27.10
C GLU A 157 -4.53 -7.41 25.59
N PHE A 158 -4.78 -6.42 24.73
CA PHE A 158 -4.75 -6.52 23.25
C PHE A 158 -3.49 -7.20 22.68
N SER A 159 -2.35 -7.06 23.34
CA SER A 159 -1.05 -7.59 22.89
C SER A 159 -0.57 -8.81 23.70
N SER A 160 -1.43 -9.38 24.55
CA SER A 160 -1.09 -10.55 25.39
C SER A 160 -1.06 -11.88 24.62
N TRP A 161 -1.61 -11.92 23.41
CA TRP A 161 -1.63 -13.10 22.55
C TRP A 161 -0.40 -13.20 21.65
N PRO A 162 0.05 -14.42 21.29
CA PRO A 162 1.08 -14.63 20.28
C PRO A 162 0.77 -13.89 18.98
N LEU A 163 1.71 -13.07 18.53
CA LEU A 163 1.60 -12.24 17.35
C LEU A 163 1.81 -13.07 16.08
N HIS A 164 0.93 -12.93 15.10
CA HIS A 164 1.09 -13.55 13.78
C HIS A 164 1.49 -12.51 12.73
N ARG A 165 0.80 -11.37 12.71
CA ARG A 165 1.04 -10.28 11.76
C ARG A 165 0.75 -8.94 12.39
N TYR A 166 1.52 -7.93 12.05
CA TYR A 166 1.18 -6.54 12.37
C TYR A 166 1.66 -5.63 11.26
N GLY A 167 1.04 -4.46 11.15
CA GLY A 167 1.38 -3.54 10.10
C GLY A 167 0.51 -2.30 10.06
N THR A 168 0.72 -1.49 9.03
CA THR A 168 0.00 -0.24 8.81
C THR A 168 -0.71 -0.24 7.46
N PHE A 169 -1.86 0.42 7.43
CA PHE A 169 -2.49 0.95 6.23
C PHE A 169 -2.33 2.47 6.26
N GLU A 170 -1.58 3.02 5.33
CA GLU A 170 -1.31 4.44 5.20
C GLU A 170 -2.09 4.96 3.99
N LEU A 171 -3.05 5.85 4.23
CA LEU A 171 -3.86 6.47 3.19
C LEU A 171 -3.32 7.86 2.88
N SER A 172 -3.12 8.16 1.61
CA SER A 172 -2.88 9.50 1.10
C SER A 172 -3.85 9.83 -0.02
N VAL A 173 -4.25 11.09 -0.09
CA VAL A 173 -5.24 11.59 -1.06
C VAL A 173 -4.75 12.91 -1.65
N ARG A 174 -5.04 13.13 -2.93
CA ARG A 174 -4.60 14.32 -3.65
C ARG A 174 -5.56 15.47 -3.41
N VAL A 175 -5.09 16.48 -2.68
CA VAL A 175 -5.82 17.72 -2.41
C VAL A 175 -5.10 18.87 -3.09
N SER A 176 -5.82 19.61 -3.93
CA SER A 176 -5.27 20.77 -4.67
C SER A 176 -3.97 20.45 -5.41
N GLY A 177 -3.93 19.29 -6.07
CA GLY A 177 -2.79 18.85 -6.87
C GLY A 177 -1.63 18.22 -6.09
N THR A 178 -1.67 18.19 -4.75
CA THR A 178 -0.62 17.57 -3.91
C THR A 178 -1.15 16.35 -3.19
N LEU A 179 -0.41 15.24 -3.21
CA LEU A 179 -0.73 14.06 -2.42
C LEU A 179 -0.43 14.34 -0.94
N ARG A 180 -1.44 14.23 -0.07
CA ARG A 180 -1.36 14.50 1.37
C ARG A 180 -1.73 13.26 2.17
N PRO A 181 -1.03 12.96 3.28
CA PRO A 181 -1.48 11.92 4.21
C PRO A 181 -2.90 12.23 4.73
N ALA A 182 -3.81 11.26 4.64
CA ALA A 182 -5.17 11.32 5.14
C ALA A 182 -5.34 10.57 6.49
N GLY A 183 -4.42 9.66 6.77
CA GLY A 183 -4.30 8.98 8.06
C GLY A 183 -3.62 7.61 7.94
N THR A 184 -3.44 6.98 9.10
CA THR A 184 -2.83 5.66 9.22
C THR A 184 -3.66 4.81 10.17
N VAL A 185 -3.86 3.54 9.83
CA VAL A 185 -4.46 2.52 10.71
C VAL A 185 -3.40 1.45 10.95
N THR A 186 -3.15 1.12 12.22
CA THR A 186 -2.35 -0.08 12.54
C THR A 186 -3.29 -1.27 12.63
N PHE A 187 -2.89 -2.42 12.11
CA PHE A 187 -3.60 -3.67 12.32
C PHE A 187 -2.69 -4.67 13.02
N VAL A 188 -3.30 -5.53 13.82
CA VAL A 188 -2.64 -6.63 14.51
C VAL A 188 -3.50 -7.86 14.38
N ASP A 189 -2.90 -8.94 13.89
CA ASP A 189 -3.44 -10.29 13.87
C ASP A 189 -2.64 -11.13 14.85
N ASN A 190 -3.33 -11.69 15.84
CA ASN A 190 -2.74 -12.53 16.86
C ASN A 190 -3.59 -13.79 17.08
N ALA A 191 -3.14 -14.69 17.94
CA ALA A 191 -3.86 -15.94 18.23
C ALA A 191 -5.27 -15.74 18.80
N GLY A 192 -5.58 -14.57 19.38
CA GLY A 192 -6.91 -14.22 19.87
C GLY A 192 -7.86 -13.68 18.78
N GLY A 193 -7.31 -13.07 17.73
CA GLY A 193 -8.08 -12.49 16.63
C GLY A 193 -7.39 -11.24 16.05
N ARG A 194 -8.15 -10.46 15.29
CA ARG A 194 -7.72 -9.17 14.75
C ARG A 194 -8.25 -8.00 15.56
N PHE A 195 -7.42 -6.99 15.72
CA PHE A 195 -7.85 -5.65 16.08
C PHE A 195 -7.13 -4.59 15.24
N LEU A 196 -7.73 -3.40 15.18
CA LEU A 196 -7.17 -2.21 14.55
C LEU A 196 -6.87 -1.18 15.63
N MET A 197 -5.84 -0.36 15.41
CA MET A 197 -5.58 0.83 16.21
C MET A 197 -5.72 2.06 15.32
N PHE A 198 -6.57 2.98 15.76
CA PHE A 198 -6.78 4.29 15.16
C PHE A 198 -6.17 5.36 16.07
N SER A 199 -5.43 6.30 15.49
CA SER A 199 -4.88 7.45 16.21
C SER A 199 -5.39 8.74 15.59
N GLU A 200 -5.90 9.65 16.42
CA GLU A 200 -6.42 10.94 16.02
C GLU A 200 -5.77 12.05 16.86
N ALA A 201 -5.09 13.00 16.20
CA ALA A 201 -4.56 14.18 16.87
C ALA A 201 -5.71 15.13 17.27
N LEU A 202 -5.70 15.59 18.51
CA LEU A 202 -6.68 16.52 19.06
C LEU A 202 -6.14 17.96 19.10
N PRO A 203 -7.01 18.99 19.15
CA PRO A 203 -6.58 20.40 19.13
C PRO A 203 -5.62 20.81 20.25
N GLY A 204 -5.62 20.13 21.41
CA GLY A 204 -4.73 20.41 22.53
C GLY A 204 -3.34 19.76 22.43
N GLY A 205 -3.06 19.06 21.32
CA GLY A 205 -1.81 18.31 21.11
C GLY A 205 -1.84 16.91 21.69
N GLU A 206 -2.91 16.51 22.38
CA GLU A 206 -3.12 15.13 22.80
C GLU A 206 -3.51 14.23 21.60
N THR A 207 -3.36 12.92 21.77
CA THR A 207 -3.78 11.94 20.75
C THR A 207 -4.86 11.03 21.33
N ARG A 208 -5.99 10.91 20.65
CA ARG A 208 -6.98 9.87 20.93
C ARG A 208 -6.54 8.58 20.26
N VAL A 209 -6.47 7.50 21.04
CA VAL A 209 -6.16 6.16 20.54
C VAL A 209 -7.35 5.25 20.78
N THR A 210 -7.75 4.52 19.74
CA THR A 210 -8.86 3.56 19.78
C THR A 210 -8.39 2.20 19.29
N PHE A 211 -8.58 1.16 20.11
CA PHE A 211 -8.36 -0.25 19.79
C PHE A 211 -9.70 -0.90 19.47
N THR A 212 -9.91 -1.27 18.22
CA THR A 212 -11.18 -1.82 17.72
C THR A 212 -10.99 -3.27 17.30
N PRO A 213 -11.55 -4.26 18.03
CA PRO A 213 -11.72 -5.62 17.52
C PRO A 213 -12.41 -5.62 16.16
N SER A 214 -11.84 -6.30 15.16
CA SER A 214 -12.30 -6.12 13.79
C SER A 214 -12.12 -7.37 12.94
N ASP A 215 -13.06 -7.61 12.02
CA ASP A 215 -12.94 -8.58 10.92
C ASP A 215 -12.40 -7.93 9.63
N GLY A 216 -12.09 -6.62 9.68
CA GLY A 216 -11.71 -5.80 8.52
C GLY A 216 -12.79 -4.83 8.06
N SER A 217 -14.05 -4.97 8.52
CA SER A 217 -15.14 -4.05 8.18
C SER A 217 -14.85 -2.60 8.61
N HIS A 218 -14.28 -2.39 9.81
CA HIS A 218 -13.88 -1.07 10.29
C HIS A 218 -12.81 -0.42 9.39
N LEU A 219 -11.85 -1.20 8.87
CA LEU A 219 -10.85 -0.70 7.92
C LEU A 219 -11.52 -0.29 6.60
N ARG A 220 -12.46 -1.10 6.09
CA ARG A 220 -13.25 -0.76 4.89
C ARG A 220 -13.97 0.57 5.06
N THR A 221 -14.69 0.75 6.17
CA THR A 221 -15.39 1.99 6.48
C THR A 221 -14.44 3.18 6.54
N TRP A 222 -13.33 3.04 7.28
CA TRP A 222 -12.32 4.10 7.41
C TRP A 222 -11.72 4.52 6.06
N LEU A 223 -11.37 3.56 5.19
CA LEU A 223 -10.85 3.84 3.85
C LEU A 223 -11.87 4.61 2.98
N HIS A 224 -13.15 4.25 3.04
CA HIS A 224 -14.19 4.94 2.28
C HIS A 224 -14.47 6.36 2.79
N GLU A 225 -14.55 6.55 4.11
CA GLU A 225 -14.81 7.86 4.69
C GLU A 225 -13.66 8.83 4.42
N ARG A 226 -12.43 8.40 4.70
CA ARG A 226 -11.24 9.24 4.48
C ARG A 226 -10.90 9.42 3.00
N GLY A 227 -11.23 8.46 2.15
CA GLY A 227 -11.04 8.56 0.70
C GLY A 227 -12.01 9.50 -0.01
N ARG A 228 -13.19 9.78 0.59
CA ARG A 228 -14.23 10.66 0.01
C ARG A 228 -14.18 12.11 0.50
N ASN A 229 -13.63 12.34 1.68
CA ASN A 229 -13.69 13.65 2.36
C ASN A 229 -12.59 14.64 1.92
N HIS A 230 -11.93 14.39 0.79
CA HIS A 230 -10.79 15.14 0.28
C HIS A 230 -10.85 15.28 -1.25
#